data_AF-A0A6J7EN67-F1
#
_entry.id   AF-A0A6J7EN67-F1
#
_cell.length_a   1.000
_cell.length_b   1.000
_cell.length_c   1.000
_cell.angle_alpha   90.00
_cell.angle_beta   90.00
_cell.angle_gamma   90.00
#
_symmetry.space_group_name_H-M   'P 1'
#
loop_
_entity.id
_entity.type
_entity.pdbx_description
1 polymer ?
#
loop_
_entity_poly.entity_id
_entity_poly.type
_entity_poly.pdbx_seq_one_letter_code
_entity_poly.pdbx_strand_id
1 'polypeptide(L)'
;MNRFLVRASLFGVLALSAGACSSSSSSSGAATTTLAIATTTTIGATTTAPPATVQAAPSTTTKVAPTTVAPTTLKPAKPIVEYLAVAGPDLPGTTKAINADDTHPDGVYYGTIGVGGDPAPAAGSVVFELVQLFTGADCIAHFGSTDEEACANDYGVEVDPTSFVVVPLASQYITVVDGLTQTSHQVSGAELYRLVQGQAPAVGAPSGFEYSGFGFFVTYKGGTVTRLEQWWTP
;
A
#
# COMPACT_ATOMS: atom_id res chain seq x y z
N MET A 1 29.76 -10.10 -15.26
CA MET A 1 30.47 -10.81 -14.16
C MET A 1 30.17 -10.07 -12.87
N ASN A 2 30.01 -10.81 -11.76
CA ASN A 2 29.55 -10.43 -10.40
C ASN A 2 28.05 -10.69 -10.16
N ARG A 3 27.65 -11.94 -9.89
CA ARG A 3 27.60 -12.66 -8.60
C ARG A 3 26.47 -12.17 -7.68
N PHE A 4 25.28 -12.73 -7.93
CA PHE A 4 24.16 -12.79 -6.99
C PHE A 4 24.56 -13.67 -5.79
N LEU A 5 24.54 -13.09 -4.59
CA LEU A 5 24.73 -13.82 -3.34
C LEU A 5 23.33 -14.12 -2.77
N VAL A 6 22.84 -15.33 -3.01
CA VAL A 6 21.62 -15.84 -2.38
C VAL A 6 21.98 -16.28 -0.97
N ARG A 7 21.51 -15.55 0.05
CA ARG A 7 21.55 -16.00 1.45
C ARG A 7 20.31 -16.84 1.73
N ALA A 8 20.52 -18.17 1.73
CA ALA A 8 19.56 -19.12 2.26
C ALA A 8 19.60 -19.05 3.80
N SER A 9 18.52 -18.56 4.41
CA SER A 9 18.32 -18.66 5.86
C SER A 9 17.77 -20.05 6.19
N LEU A 10 18.60 -20.80 6.90
CA LEU A 10 18.35 -22.14 7.41
C LEU A 10 17.43 -22.02 8.65
N PHE A 11 16.14 -22.33 8.51
CA PHE A 11 15.25 -22.46 9.68
C PHE A 11 15.39 -23.87 10.27
N GLY A 12 15.89 -23.91 11.50
CA GLY A 12 15.98 -25.11 12.31
C GLY A 12 14.59 -25.60 12.72
N VAL A 13 14.34 -26.88 12.46
CA VAL A 13 13.17 -27.61 12.94
C VAL A 13 13.42 -27.99 14.40
N LEU A 14 12.67 -27.38 15.33
CA LEU A 14 12.58 -27.85 16.71
C LEU A 14 11.38 -28.79 16.82
N ALA A 15 11.65 -30.04 17.20
CA ALA A 15 10.66 -31.08 17.43
C ALA A 15 10.26 -31.14 18.91
N LEU A 16 8.97 -31.01 19.21
CA LEU A 16 8.27 -31.43 20.43
C LEU A 16 6.78 -31.45 20.03
N SER A 17 5.89 -32.37 20.37
CA SER A 17 5.88 -33.50 21.31
C SER A 17 4.62 -34.31 21.00
N ALA A 18 4.66 -35.62 21.30
CA ALA A 18 3.58 -36.57 21.08
C ALA A 18 2.36 -36.30 21.99
N GLY A 19 1.17 -36.34 21.39
CA GLY A 19 -0.13 -36.43 22.07
C GLY A 19 -1.03 -37.37 21.27
N ALA A 20 -1.28 -38.54 21.83
CA ALA A 20 -2.08 -39.61 21.24
C ALA A 20 -3.59 -39.43 21.53
N CYS A 21 -4.39 -40.17 20.76
CA CYS A 21 -5.80 -40.55 20.96
C CYS A 21 -6.87 -39.65 20.31
N SER A 22 -7.31 -40.03 19.11
CA SER A 22 -8.62 -40.70 18.94
C SER A 22 -8.89 -41.02 17.48
N SER A 23 -9.00 -42.31 17.19
CA SER A 23 -9.46 -42.83 15.90
C SER A 23 -10.82 -43.48 16.12
N SER A 24 -11.86 -43.05 15.40
CA SER A 24 -13.01 -43.88 15.00
C SER A 24 -13.93 -43.09 14.07
N SER A 25 -13.76 -43.23 12.75
CA SER A 25 -14.82 -42.99 11.77
C SER A 25 -14.61 -43.90 10.57
N SER A 26 -15.43 -44.94 10.50
CA SER A 26 -15.48 -45.91 9.42
C SER A 26 -16.55 -45.52 8.40
N SER A 27 -16.40 -46.07 7.19
CA SER A 27 -17.31 -46.13 6.03
C SER A 27 -17.22 -44.94 5.06
N SER A 28 -16.58 -45.09 3.90
CA SER A 28 -16.93 -45.94 2.73
C SER A 28 -18.15 -45.40 1.98
N GLY A 29 -17.89 -44.56 0.98
CA GLY A 29 -18.88 -44.09 0.02
C GLY A 29 -18.17 -43.66 -1.26
N ALA A 30 -17.88 -44.63 -2.13
CA ALA A 30 -17.42 -44.38 -3.48
C ALA A 30 -18.55 -43.78 -4.31
N ALA A 31 -18.29 -42.66 -4.98
CA ALA A 31 -19.08 -42.20 -6.12
C ALA A 31 -18.14 -41.57 -7.14
N THR A 32 -17.59 -42.43 -7.99
CA THR A 32 -17.01 -42.07 -9.28
C THR A 32 -18.07 -41.34 -10.11
N THR A 33 -17.83 -40.10 -10.48
CA THR A 33 -18.55 -39.46 -11.60
C THR A 33 -17.53 -38.87 -12.55
N THR A 34 -17.22 -39.67 -13.58
CA THR A 34 -16.54 -39.24 -14.79
C THR A 34 -17.54 -38.46 -15.63
N LEU A 35 -17.30 -37.16 -15.85
CA LEU A 35 -17.85 -36.45 -17.01
C LEU A 35 -16.71 -35.86 -17.82
N ALA A 36 -16.43 -36.51 -18.94
CA ALA A 36 -15.69 -35.96 -20.05
C ALA A 36 -16.65 -35.09 -20.86
N ILE A 37 -16.31 -33.82 -21.07
CA ILE A 37 -16.91 -33.01 -22.13
C ILE A 37 -15.76 -32.52 -22.99
N ALA A 38 -15.56 -33.22 -24.10
CA ALA A 38 -14.75 -32.77 -25.21
C ALA A 38 -15.50 -31.62 -25.89
N THR A 39 -14.92 -30.43 -25.92
CA THR A 39 -15.42 -29.33 -26.76
C THR A 39 -14.43 -29.11 -27.89
N THR A 40 -14.89 -29.42 -29.10
CA THR A 40 -14.14 -29.33 -30.35
C THR A 40 -14.32 -27.94 -30.96
N THR A 41 -13.19 -27.30 -31.25
CA THR A 41 -12.89 -26.47 -32.43
C THR A 41 -13.91 -25.44 -32.93
N THR A 42 -13.49 -24.18 -33.04
CA THR A 42 -13.46 -23.45 -34.33
C THR A 42 -12.45 -22.30 -34.25
N ILE A 43 -11.32 -22.43 -34.94
CA ILE A 43 -10.39 -21.31 -35.18
C ILE A 43 -10.85 -20.63 -36.47
N GLY A 44 -11.54 -19.50 -36.33
CA GLY A 44 -11.83 -18.61 -37.45
C GLY A 44 -10.57 -17.82 -37.81
N ALA A 45 -9.97 -18.13 -38.95
CA ALA A 45 -8.90 -17.31 -39.53
C ALA A 45 -9.54 -16.08 -40.20
N THR A 46 -9.46 -14.92 -39.53
CA THR A 46 -9.83 -13.64 -40.15
C THR A 46 -8.60 -13.06 -40.83
N THR A 47 -8.55 -13.14 -42.15
CA THR A 47 -7.58 -12.41 -42.97
C THR A 47 -8.03 -10.95 -43.07
N THR A 48 -7.47 -10.08 -42.23
CA THR A 48 -7.66 -8.64 -42.33
C THR A 48 -6.68 -8.06 -43.34
N ALA A 49 -7.21 -7.32 -44.31
CA ALA A 49 -6.46 -6.66 -45.37
C ALA A 49 -5.42 -5.64 -44.82
N PRO A 50 -4.29 -5.44 -45.51
CA PRO A 50 -3.33 -4.39 -45.14
C PRO A 50 -4.00 -3.01 -45.20
N PRO A 51 -3.77 -2.14 -44.20
CA PRO A 51 -4.33 -0.79 -44.19
C PRO A 51 -3.82 0.03 -45.38
N ALA A 52 -4.74 0.72 -46.04
CA ALA A 52 -4.42 1.67 -47.10
C ALA A 52 -3.49 2.77 -46.56
N THR A 53 -2.41 3.03 -47.29
CA THR A 53 -1.45 4.08 -47.00
C THR A 53 -2.13 5.43 -47.26
N VAL A 54 -2.62 6.09 -46.21
CA VAL A 54 -3.09 7.46 -46.30
C VAL A 54 -1.87 8.37 -46.24
N GLN A 55 -1.54 8.96 -47.39
CA GLN A 55 -0.51 9.98 -47.53
C GLN A 55 -0.94 11.22 -46.73
N ALA A 56 -0.23 11.50 -45.64
CA ALA A 56 -0.46 12.66 -44.80
C ALA A 56 -0.24 13.96 -45.60
N ALA A 57 -1.21 14.87 -45.53
CA ALA A 57 -1.07 16.24 -46.01
C ALA A 57 0.03 16.97 -45.22
N PRO A 58 0.78 17.89 -45.85
CA PRO A 58 1.84 18.63 -45.18
C PRO A 58 1.28 19.51 -44.05
N SER A 59 1.62 19.18 -42.81
CA SER A 59 1.31 19.99 -41.64
C SER A 59 2.20 21.24 -41.63
N THR A 60 1.60 22.40 -41.80
CA THR A 60 2.24 23.71 -41.60
C THR A 60 2.51 23.91 -40.12
N THR A 61 3.76 23.72 -39.70
CA THR A 61 4.19 23.94 -38.31
C THR A 61 4.31 25.44 -38.04
N THR A 62 3.27 26.05 -37.46
CA THR A 62 3.38 27.39 -36.88
C THR A 62 4.24 27.28 -35.62
N LYS A 63 5.52 27.67 -35.75
CA LYS A 63 6.49 27.79 -34.66
C LYS A 63 6.00 28.85 -33.66
N VAL A 64 5.24 28.42 -32.65
CA VAL A 64 4.90 29.27 -31.50
C VAL A 64 6.20 29.47 -30.71
N ALA A 65 6.57 30.74 -30.49
CA ALA A 65 7.75 31.08 -29.73
C ALA A 65 7.66 30.48 -28.31
N PRO A 66 8.75 29.92 -27.77
CA PRO A 66 8.74 29.39 -26.41
C PRO A 66 8.48 30.52 -25.43
N THR A 67 7.32 30.47 -24.77
CA THR A 67 7.01 31.35 -23.65
C THR A 67 7.90 30.93 -22.48
N THR A 68 8.99 31.65 -22.26
CA THR A 68 9.86 31.49 -21.10
C THR A 68 9.08 31.91 -19.85
N VAL A 69 8.49 30.93 -19.17
CA VAL A 69 7.92 31.15 -17.83
C VAL A 69 9.09 31.40 -16.90
N ALA A 70 9.13 32.58 -16.29
CA ALA A 70 10.16 32.92 -15.31
C ALA A 70 10.16 31.88 -14.17
N PRO A 71 11.32 31.39 -13.72
CA PRO A 71 11.39 30.42 -12.64
C PRO A 71 10.79 31.05 -11.38
N THR A 72 9.66 30.51 -10.92
CA THR A 72 9.07 30.88 -9.64
C THR A 72 10.02 30.39 -8.55
N THR A 73 10.76 31.31 -7.93
CA THR A 73 11.61 31.01 -6.78
C THR A 73 10.71 30.55 -5.63
N LEU A 74 10.62 29.23 -5.43
CA LEU A 74 9.87 28.66 -4.32
C LEU A 74 10.52 29.12 -3.01
N LYS A 75 9.70 29.63 -2.09
CA LYS A 75 10.12 29.97 -0.72
C LYS A 75 10.77 28.72 -0.10
N PRO A 76 11.97 28.83 0.51
CA PRO A 76 12.59 27.70 1.19
C PRO A 76 11.64 27.12 2.24
N ALA A 77 11.41 25.80 2.18
CA ALA A 77 10.65 25.12 3.20
C ALA A 77 11.38 25.22 4.55
N LYS A 78 10.62 25.35 5.65
CA LYS A 78 11.18 25.32 7.00
C LYS A 78 11.90 23.98 7.20
N PRO A 79 13.13 23.94 7.73
CA PRO A 79 13.80 22.70 8.06
C PRO A 79 12.95 21.87 9.02
N ILE A 80 12.75 20.58 8.70
CA ILE A 80 12.10 19.63 9.61
C ILE A 80 13.12 19.22 10.68
N VAL A 81 12.68 19.17 11.94
CA VAL A 81 13.47 18.59 13.02
C VAL A 81 13.13 17.10 13.06
N GLU A 82 14.07 16.27 12.59
CA GLU A 82 13.89 14.83 12.54
C GLU A 82 13.67 14.23 13.93
N TYR A 83 12.81 13.23 14.01
CA TYR A 83 12.50 12.44 15.20
C TYR A 83 11.94 13.23 16.39
N LEU A 84 11.40 14.43 16.16
CA LEU A 84 10.67 15.16 17.18
C LEU A 84 9.45 14.32 17.62
N ALA A 85 9.38 13.96 18.90
CA ALA A 85 8.23 13.27 19.45
C ALA A 85 6.98 14.15 19.33
N VAL A 86 5.89 13.55 18.85
CA VAL A 86 4.59 14.19 18.62
C VAL A 86 3.48 13.28 19.13
N ALA A 87 2.28 13.84 19.28
CA ALA A 87 1.10 13.00 19.52
C ALA A 87 0.90 12.04 18.34
N GLY A 88 0.42 10.83 18.65
CA GLY A 88 -0.04 9.90 17.63
C GLY A 88 -1.25 10.45 16.87
N PRO A 89 -1.59 9.88 15.71
CA PRO A 89 -2.77 10.29 14.98
C PRO A 89 -4.05 10.05 15.78
N ASP A 90 -5.04 10.90 15.57
CA ASP A 90 -6.40 10.64 16.05
C ASP A 90 -6.95 9.42 15.32
N LEU A 91 -7.47 8.45 16.07
CA LEU A 91 -8.05 7.22 15.53
C LEU A 91 -9.53 7.44 15.18
N PRO A 92 -9.91 7.51 13.89
CA PRO A 92 -11.32 7.63 13.52
C PRO A 92 -12.03 6.28 13.71
N GLY A 93 -13.30 6.32 14.13
CA GLY A 93 -14.18 5.14 14.16
C GLY A 93 -14.22 4.43 12.80
N THR A 94 -14.42 5.23 11.75
CA THR A 94 -14.41 4.76 10.35
C THR A 94 -13.63 5.75 9.48
N THR A 95 -12.73 5.24 8.65
CA THR A 95 -12.03 6.07 7.64
C THR A 95 -12.92 6.33 6.42
N LYS A 96 -12.48 7.20 5.49
CA LYS A 96 -13.24 7.44 4.26
C LYS A 96 -13.35 6.16 3.43
N ALA A 97 -14.56 5.95 2.90
CA ALA A 97 -14.83 4.90 1.94
C ALA A 97 -13.98 5.08 0.68
N ILE A 98 -13.54 3.95 0.14
CA ILE A 98 -12.82 3.89 -1.13
C ILE A 98 -13.85 3.85 -2.26
N ASN A 99 -13.60 4.63 -3.32
CA ASN A 99 -14.40 4.58 -4.53
C ASN A 99 -13.69 3.70 -5.55
N ALA A 100 -14.43 2.81 -6.20
CA ALA A 100 -13.89 1.93 -7.25
C ALA A 100 -13.45 2.68 -8.53
N ASP A 101 -13.68 3.99 -8.61
CA ASP A 101 -13.28 4.85 -9.73
C ASP A 101 -11.96 5.61 -9.48
N ASP A 102 -11.21 5.22 -8.43
CA ASP A 102 -9.96 5.84 -7.97
C ASP A 102 -10.08 7.34 -7.63
N THR A 103 -11.29 7.83 -7.37
CA THR A 103 -11.48 9.21 -6.90
C THR A 103 -11.32 9.31 -5.38
N HIS A 104 -10.53 10.29 -4.95
CA HIS A 104 -10.19 10.52 -3.55
C HIS A 104 -10.66 11.92 -3.11
N PRO A 105 -11.93 12.07 -2.69
CA PRO A 105 -12.39 13.32 -2.09
C PRO A 105 -11.64 13.64 -0.79
N ASP A 106 -11.72 14.88 -0.33
CA ASP A 106 -11.09 15.32 0.91
C ASP A 106 -11.52 14.46 2.11
N GLY A 107 -10.54 14.04 2.92
CA GLY A 107 -10.77 13.18 4.08
C GLY A 107 -9.54 12.38 4.51
N VAL A 108 -9.75 11.46 5.44
CA VAL A 108 -8.71 10.59 6.01
C VAL A 108 -8.98 9.16 5.56
N TYR A 109 -8.01 8.55 4.91
CA TYR A 109 -8.03 7.18 4.43
C TYR A 109 -7.05 6.34 5.25
N TYR A 110 -7.29 5.04 5.35
CA TYR A 110 -6.28 4.12 5.82
C TYR A 110 -5.53 3.55 4.63
N GLY A 111 -4.21 3.41 4.75
CA GLY A 111 -3.43 2.79 3.70
C GLY A 111 -2.13 2.17 4.18
N THR A 112 -1.69 1.13 3.47
CA THR A 112 -0.41 0.48 3.69
C THR A 112 0.53 0.83 2.54
N ILE A 113 1.84 0.87 2.82
CA ILE A 113 2.83 1.12 1.77
C ILE A 113 2.97 -0.15 0.94
N GLY A 114 2.52 -0.10 -0.30
CA GLY A 114 2.61 -1.22 -1.24
C GLY A 114 4.05 -1.46 -1.69
N VAL A 115 4.38 -2.72 -1.98
CA VAL A 115 5.71 -3.13 -2.45
C VAL A 115 5.86 -2.82 -3.94
N GLY A 116 5.95 -1.53 -4.28
CA GLY A 116 6.18 -1.04 -5.64
C GLY A 116 4.94 -1.12 -6.54
N GLY A 117 4.64 -0.02 -7.23
CA GLY A 117 3.73 -0.03 -8.38
C GLY A 117 4.41 -0.64 -9.60
N ASP A 118 3.63 -1.01 -10.62
CA ASP A 118 4.14 -1.23 -11.98
C ASP A 118 3.59 -0.11 -12.90
N PRO A 119 4.43 0.85 -13.33
CA PRO A 119 5.88 0.94 -13.08
C PRO A 119 6.21 1.38 -11.65
N ALA A 120 7.45 1.10 -11.23
CA ALA A 120 7.94 1.50 -9.91
C ALA A 120 7.78 3.03 -9.71
N PRO A 121 7.41 3.48 -8.49
CA PRO A 121 7.25 4.90 -8.23
C PRO A 121 8.57 5.64 -8.44
N ALA A 122 8.48 6.92 -8.83
CA ALA A 122 9.65 7.78 -8.94
C ALA A 122 10.40 7.86 -7.59
N ALA A 123 11.72 8.03 -7.65
CA ALA A 123 12.55 8.16 -6.45
C ALA A 123 12.01 9.27 -5.53
N GLY A 124 11.90 8.98 -4.22
CA GLY A 124 11.30 9.89 -3.24
C GLY A 124 9.77 9.89 -3.23
N SER A 125 9.13 8.93 -3.92
CA SER A 125 7.70 8.66 -3.83
C SER A 125 7.45 7.23 -3.36
N VAL A 126 6.29 7.00 -2.77
CA VAL A 126 5.81 5.67 -2.36
C VAL A 126 4.40 5.44 -2.89
N VAL A 127 4.00 4.19 -3.05
CA VAL A 127 2.62 3.82 -3.40
C VAL A 127 1.92 3.40 -2.13
N PHE A 128 0.77 4.00 -1.85
CA PHE A 128 -0.15 3.52 -0.83
C PHE A 128 -1.27 2.72 -1.47
N GLU A 129 -1.53 1.54 -0.93
CA GLU A 129 -2.78 0.81 -1.14
C GLU A 129 -3.78 1.30 -0.08
N LEU A 130 -4.89 1.85 -0.54
CA LEU A 130 -5.92 2.45 0.30
C LEU A 130 -7.12 1.49 0.42
N VAL A 131 -7.52 1.23 1.66
CA VAL A 131 -8.66 0.39 2.02
C VAL A 131 -9.46 1.08 3.13
N GLN A 132 -10.72 0.67 3.33
CA GLN A 132 -11.53 1.27 4.38
C GLN A 132 -11.28 0.56 5.72
N LEU A 133 -10.82 1.31 6.71
CA LEU A 133 -10.65 0.87 8.08
C LEU A 133 -11.88 1.20 8.93
N PHE A 134 -12.28 0.25 9.77
CA PHE A 134 -13.26 0.37 10.85
C PHE A 134 -12.61 0.00 12.18
N THR A 135 -12.93 0.71 13.25
CA THR A 135 -12.33 0.53 14.58
C THR A 135 -13.41 0.48 15.67
N GLY A 136 -13.12 -0.18 16.79
CA GLY A 136 -14.00 -0.23 17.95
C GLY A 136 -15.43 -0.67 17.61
N ALA A 137 -16.41 0.12 18.07
CA ALA A 137 -17.82 -0.13 17.86
C ALA A 137 -18.23 -0.12 16.37
N ASP A 138 -17.55 0.68 15.53
CA ASP A 138 -17.84 0.75 14.10
C ASP A 138 -17.40 -0.54 13.39
N CYS A 139 -16.30 -1.16 13.84
CA CYS A 139 -15.88 -2.47 13.34
C CYS A 139 -16.95 -3.54 13.60
N ILE A 140 -17.40 -3.64 14.85
CA ILE A 140 -18.43 -4.61 15.27
C ILE A 140 -19.75 -4.35 14.54
N ALA A 141 -20.10 -3.08 14.31
CA ALA A 141 -21.31 -2.71 13.58
C ALA A 141 -21.24 -3.09 12.10
N HIS A 142 -20.06 -3.03 11.48
CA HIS A 142 -19.86 -3.32 10.06
C HIS A 142 -19.70 -4.83 9.78
N PHE A 143 -18.75 -5.49 10.44
CA PHE A 143 -18.47 -6.93 10.22
C PHE A 143 -19.41 -7.85 11.00
N GLY A 144 -20.15 -7.30 11.97
CA GLY A 144 -21.05 -8.04 12.84
C GLY A 144 -20.32 -8.72 13.99
N SER A 145 -21.06 -9.05 15.05
CA SER A 145 -20.50 -9.73 16.22
C SER A 145 -20.17 -11.21 16.01
N THR A 146 -20.50 -11.76 14.84
CA THR A 146 -20.30 -13.18 14.51
C THR A 146 -18.98 -13.45 13.80
N ASP A 147 -18.34 -12.40 13.27
CA ASP A 147 -17.00 -12.48 12.71
C ASP A 147 -16.00 -11.97 13.75
N GLU A 148 -15.81 -12.75 14.81
CA GLU A 148 -14.94 -12.40 15.94
C GLU A 148 -13.48 -12.16 15.49
N GLU A 149 -13.07 -12.74 14.37
CA GLU A 149 -11.73 -12.56 13.79
C GLU A 149 -11.60 -11.21 13.08
N ALA A 150 -12.66 -10.70 12.44
CA ALA A 150 -12.61 -9.44 11.70
C ALA A 150 -12.35 -8.20 12.59
N CYS A 151 -12.63 -8.28 13.89
CA CYS A 151 -12.40 -7.20 14.86
C CYS A 151 -11.53 -7.63 16.05
N ALA A 152 -10.76 -8.72 15.94
CA ALA A 152 -10.00 -9.31 17.06
C ALA A 152 -9.03 -8.34 17.74
N ASN A 153 -8.47 -7.38 16.98
CA ASN A 153 -7.53 -6.36 17.48
C ASN A 153 -8.18 -4.97 17.59
N ASP A 154 -9.50 -4.92 17.78
CA ASP A 154 -10.30 -3.68 17.85
C ASP A 154 -10.35 -2.88 16.53
N TYR A 155 -9.98 -3.52 15.41
CA TYR A 155 -10.12 -2.96 14.08
C TYR A 155 -10.32 -4.05 13.02
N GLY A 156 -10.89 -3.64 11.89
CA GLY A 156 -11.11 -4.47 10.70
C GLY A 156 -10.96 -3.62 9.44
N VAL A 157 -10.59 -4.26 8.33
CA VAL A 157 -10.38 -3.59 7.04
C VAL A 157 -11.28 -4.21 5.97
N GLU A 158 -11.96 -3.37 5.21
CA GLU A 158 -12.68 -3.76 4.00
C GLU A 158 -11.76 -3.55 2.80
N VAL A 159 -11.29 -4.66 2.23
CA VAL A 159 -10.24 -4.68 1.19
C VAL A 159 -10.78 -4.48 -0.24
N ASP A 160 -12.10 -4.47 -0.42
CA ASP A 160 -12.76 -4.24 -1.70
C ASP A 160 -13.93 -3.26 -1.50
N PRO A 161 -13.94 -2.09 -2.15
CA PRO A 161 -12.97 -1.60 -3.12
C PRO A 161 -11.61 -1.21 -2.51
N THR A 162 -10.54 -1.43 -3.28
CA THR A 162 -9.18 -0.92 -3.03
C THR A 162 -8.80 0.11 -4.07
N SER A 163 -7.90 1.03 -3.71
CA SER A 163 -7.38 2.07 -4.60
C SER A 163 -5.91 2.32 -4.34
N PHE A 164 -5.16 2.84 -5.32
CA PHE A 164 -3.73 3.09 -5.19
C PHE A 164 -3.40 4.57 -5.41
N VAL A 165 -2.55 5.12 -4.55
CA VAL A 165 -2.01 6.48 -4.74
C VAL A 165 -0.50 6.50 -4.69
N VAL A 166 0.10 7.16 -5.70
CA VAL A 166 1.53 7.53 -5.69
C VAL A 166 1.69 8.85 -4.95
N VAL A 167 2.41 8.84 -3.84
CA VAL A 167 2.62 10.02 -2.98
C VAL A 167 4.06 10.50 -3.05
N PRO A 168 4.32 11.72 -3.56
CA PRO A 168 5.63 12.36 -3.43
C PRO A 168 5.86 12.83 -2.00
N LEU A 169 6.95 12.39 -1.38
CA LEU A 169 7.16 12.56 0.07
C LEU A 169 7.78 13.91 0.47
N ALA A 170 8.37 14.66 -0.47
CA ALA A 170 9.18 15.85 -0.17
C ALA A 170 8.45 17.01 0.53
N SER A 171 7.11 17.03 0.53
CA SER A 171 6.31 18.14 1.06
C SER A 171 5.20 17.73 2.01
N GLN A 172 5.21 16.47 2.46
CA GLN A 172 4.17 15.95 3.34
C GLN A 172 4.54 16.18 4.81
N TYR A 173 3.52 16.41 5.65
CA TYR A 173 3.68 16.20 7.09
C TYR A 173 3.68 14.70 7.34
N ILE A 174 4.78 14.16 7.86
CA ILE A 174 4.96 12.71 8.04
C ILE A 174 5.27 12.42 9.50
N THR A 175 4.55 11.45 10.07
CA THR A 175 4.92 10.82 11.34
C THR A 175 5.07 9.32 11.16
N VAL A 176 6.07 8.76 11.85
CA VAL A 176 6.30 7.31 11.97
C VAL A 176 6.23 6.94 13.44
N VAL A 177 5.76 5.74 13.75
CA VAL A 177 5.67 5.27 15.12
C VAL A 177 6.80 4.28 15.40
N ASP A 178 7.44 4.44 16.56
CA ASP A 178 8.41 3.47 17.05
C ASP A 178 7.68 2.17 17.44
N GLY A 179 8.06 1.06 16.82
CA GLY A 179 7.43 -0.24 17.05
C GLY A 179 7.56 -0.74 18.48
N LEU A 180 8.56 -0.29 19.24
CA LEU A 180 8.80 -0.72 20.62
C LEU A 180 8.11 0.18 21.63
N THR A 181 8.25 1.50 21.49
CA THR A 181 7.76 2.47 22.47
C THR A 181 6.38 3.04 22.14
N GLN A 182 5.85 2.74 20.95
CA GLN A 182 4.59 3.28 20.43
C GLN A 182 4.56 4.82 20.32
N THR A 183 5.73 5.46 20.45
CA THR A 183 5.84 6.92 20.36
C THR A 183 5.89 7.34 18.91
N SER A 184 5.06 8.31 18.53
CA SER A 184 5.08 8.90 17.19
C SER A 184 6.15 9.98 17.07
N HIS A 185 6.87 9.97 15.96
CA HIS A 185 7.97 10.86 15.65
C HIS A 185 7.74 11.53 14.31
N GLN A 186 7.89 12.86 14.27
CA GLN A 186 7.90 13.58 12.99
C GLN A 186 9.19 13.26 12.24
N VAL A 187 9.07 12.90 10.95
CA VAL A 187 10.21 12.64 10.08
C VAL A 187 10.07 13.35 8.73
N SER A 188 11.16 13.53 8.00
CA SER A 188 11.08 14.00 6.61
C SER A 188 10.66 12.86 5.66
N GLY A 189 10.24 13.27 4.46
CA GLY A 189 9.97 12.32 3.38
C GLY A 189 11.18 11.51 2.93
N ALA A 190 12.38 12.10 3.00
CA ALA A 190 13.60 11.38 2.69
C ALA A 190 13.86 10.27 3.71
N GLU A 191 13.56 10.52 4.98
CA GLU A 191 13.73 9.52 6.03
C GLU A 191 12.71 8.39 5.92
N LEU A 192 11.41 8.69 5.74
CA LEU A 192 10.41 7.63 5.48
C LEU A 192 10.80 6.77 4.28
N TYR A 193 11.25 7.40 3.18
CA TYR A 193 11.70 6.66 2.00
C TYR A 193 12.87 5.71 2.33
N ARG A 194 13.82 6.12 3.17
CA ARG A 194 14.93 5.26 3.60
C ARG A 194 14.45 4.10 4.48
N LEU A 195 13.58 4.37 5.44
CA LEU A 195 13.02 3.37 6.36
C LEU A 195 12.23 2.29 5.61
N VAL A 196 11.39 2.67 4.66
CA VAL A 196 10.63 1.75 3.78
C VAL A 196 11.56 0.85 2.95
N GLN A 197 12.74 1.34 2.60
CA GLN A 197 13.75 0.56 1.86
C GLN A 197 14.62 -0.32 2.79
N GLY A 198 14.28 -0.43 4.07
CA GLY A 198 15.00 -1.23 5.06
C GLY A 198 16.38 -0.66 5.43
N GLN A 199 16.62 0.63 5.18
CA GLN A 199 17.86 1.26 5.61
C GLN A 199 17.82 1.56 7.11
N ALA A 200 19.01 1.69 7.71
CA ALA A 200 19.12 2.12 9.10
C ALA A 200 18.53 3.54 9.28
N PRO A 201 17.83 3.79 10.41
CA PRO A 201 17.38 5.11 10.80
C PRO A 201 18.51 6.16 10.79
N ALA A 202 18.18 7.41 10.53
CA ALA A 202 19.13 8.51 10.59
C ALA A 202 19.69 8.70 12.02
N VAL A 203 20.85 9.34 12.11
CA VAL A 203 21.63 9.53 13.36
C VAL A 203 20.83 10.24 14.46
N GLY A 204 19.75 10.95 14.13
CA GLY A 204 18.86 11.61 15.09
C GLY A 204 17.77 10.72 15.69
N ALA A 205 17.65 9.46 15.26
CA ALA A 205 16.64 8.54 15.79
C ALA A 205 16.87 8.24 17.27
N PRO A 206 15.80 8.07 18.07
CA PRO A 206 15.92 7.61 19.46
C PRO A 206 16.70 6.30 19.55
N SER A 207 17.41 6.11 20.66
CA SER A 207 18.16 4.87 20.89
C SER A 207 17.21 3.68 20.90
N GLY A 208 17.44 2.71 20.01
CA GLY A 208 16.60 1.52 19.89
C GLY A 208 15.37 1.70 19.02
N PHE A 209 15.20 2.84 18.34
CA PHE A 209 14.09 3.06 17.42
C PHE A 209 13.98 1.93 16.38
N GLU A 210 12.78 1.37 16.26
CA GLU A 210 12.47 0.31 15.31
C GLU A 210 11.32 0.74 14.39
N TYR A 211 11.61 0.85 13.10
CA TYR A 211 10.58 1.09 12.10
C TYR A 211 9.82 -0.20 11.80
N SER A 212 8.50 -0.15 11.95
CA SER A 212 7.58 -1.22 11.56
C SER A 212 6.80 -0.80 10.32
N GLY A 213 6.37 -1.77 9.51
CA GLY A 213 5.54 -1.55 8.31
C GLY A 213 4.06 -1.31 8.59
N PHE A 214 3.71 -0.73 9.75
CA PHE A 214 2.31 -0.46 10.10
C PHE A 214 1.65 0.51 9.11
N GLY A 215 0.32 0.47 9.05
CA GLY A 215 -0.49 1.33 8.19
C GLY A 215 -0.42 2.81 8.57
N PHE A 216 -0.87 3.66 7.64
CA PHE A 216 -0.89 5.11 7.76
C PHE A 216 -2.30 5.64 7.59
N PHE A 217 -2.59 6.73 8.31
CA PHE A 217 -3.65 7.64 7.94
C PHE A 217 -3.16 8.60 6.86
N VAL A 218 -3.79 8.52 5.68
CA VAL A 218 -3.48 9.32 4.50
C VAL A 218 -4.54 10.42 4.39
N THR A 219 -4.15 11.66 4.69
CA THR A 219 -5.07 12.81 4.64
C THR A 219 -5.02 13.51 3.29
N TYR A 220 -6.16 13.49 2.58
CA TYR A 220 -6.39 14.25 1.35
C TYR A 220 -7.05 15.60 1.64
N LYS A 221 -6.55 16.64 0.96
CA LYS A 221 -7.14 17.97 0.97
C LYS A 221 -6.87 18.70 -0.34
N GLY A 222 -7.92 19.17 -1.01
CA GLY A 222 -7.81 19.84 -2.31
C GLY A 222 -7.23 18.94 -3.40
N GLY A 223 -7.53 17.64 -3.36
CA GLY A 223 -7.07 16.67 -4.37
C GLY A 223 -5.60 16.25 -4.26
N THR A 224 -4.91 16.59 -3.16
CA THR A 224 -3.55 16.11 -2.87
C THR A 224 -3.48 15.52 -1.47
N VAL A 225 -2.57 14.57 -1.27
CA VAL A 225 -2.14 14.18 0.07
C VAL A 225 -1.43 15.36 0.74
N THR A 226 -1.71 15.56 2.03
CA THR A 226 -1.14 16.64 2.86
C THR A 226 -0.52 16.14 4.16
N ARG A 227 -0.97 14.99 4.68
CA ARG A 227 -0.44 14.37 5.91
C ARG A 227 -0.41 12.85 5.74
N LEU A 228 0.65 12.24 6.26
CA LEU A 228 0.85 10.80 6.39
C LEU A 228 1.20 10.53 7.85
N GLU A 229 0.32 9.87 8.58
CA GLU A 229 0.56 9.61 10.00
C GLU A 229 0.50 8.11 10.26
N GLN A 230 1.63 7.51 10.59
CA GLN A 230 1.67 6.08 10.87
C GLN A 230 0.90 5.77 12.15
N TRP A 231 0.04 4.76 12.07
CA TRP A 231 -0.73 4.28 13.19
C TRP A 231 -0.12 3.00 13.74
N TRP A 232 0.13 2.94 15.04
CA TRP A 232 0.53 1.71 15.70
C TRP A 232 -0.67 0.78 15.82
N THR A 233 -0.58 -0.39 15.19
CA THR A 233 -1.60 -1.43 15.29
C THR A 233 -1.18 -2.46 16.37
N PRO A 234 -2.04 -2.72 17.37
CA PRO A 234 -1.79 -3.71 18.41
C PRO A 234 -1.66 -5.15 17.89
#